data_AF-A0A1M6PIX2-F1
#
_entry.id   AF-A0A1M6PIX2-F1
#
_cell.length_a   1.000
_cell.length_b   1.000
_cell.length_c   1.000
_cell.angle_alpha   90.00
_cell.angle_beta   90.00
_cell.angle_gamma   90.00
#
_symmetry.space_group_name_H-M   'P 1'
#
loop_
_entity.id
_entity.type
_entity.pdbx_description
1 polymer ?
#
loop_
_entity_poly.entity_id
_entity_poly.type
_entity_poly.pdbx_seq_one_letter_code
_entity_poly.pdbx_strand_id
1 'polypeptide(L)'
;EDFIFDRHETVDGGHGRIETRSYTITSDIDWLPNKEQWMGLKSIGMVESIREVNGEASRERRLYITSLGCDAKKFGEAVRNHWGIENSVHWVLDIAFREDESRIRAGHAPENLAALRHIALNLLKKDKSFKGSIKTKRLNAAMDVEYLQEVVFS
;
A
#
# COMPACT_ATOMS: atom_id res chain seq x y z
N GLU A 1 -18.63 8.57 -31.48
CA GLU A 1 -18.46 7.27 -30.80
C GLU A 1 -18.58 7.52 -29.32
N ASP A 2 -19.38 6.72 -28.62
CA ASP A 2 -19.49 6.80 -27.17
C ASP A 2 -18.30 6.05 -26.57
N PHE A 3 -17.43 6.79 -25.88
CA PHE A 3 -16.27 6.22 -25.18
C PHE A 3 -16.76 5.26 -24.08
N ILE A 4 -16.26 4.03 -24.06
CA ILE A 4 -16.67 3.03 -23.05
C ILE A 4 -15.84 3.23 -21.79
N PHE A 5 -16.47 3.67 -20.70
CA PHE A 5 -15.84 3.78 -19.40
C PHE A 5 -16.83 3.48 -18.28
N ASP A 6 -16.29 3.11 -17.12
CA ASP A 6 -17.05 3.00 -15.88
C ASP A 6 -16.48 3.98 -14.83
N ARG A 7 -17.33 4.39 -13.89
CA ARG A 7 -16.97 5.34 -12.83
C ARG A 7 -17.50 4.91 -11.47
N HIS A 8 -16.66 5.08 -10.45
CA HIS A 8 -17.03 4.84 -9.07
C HIS A 8 -16.48 5.97 -8.19
N GLU A 9 -17.13 6.25 -7.07
CA GLU A 9 -16.68 7.27 -6.12
C GLU A 9 -16.82 6.78 -4.69
N THR A 10 -15.85 7.17 -3.85
CA THR A 10 -15.84 6.91 -2.42
C THR A 10 -15.52 8.19 -1.66
N VAL A 11 -16.15 8.40 -0.51
CA VAL A 11 -15.84 9.49 0.42
C VAL A 11 -15.48 8.89 1.76
N ASP A 12 -14.28 9.19 2.24
CA ASP A 12 -13.80 8.79 3.56
C ASP A 12 -13.62 10.04 4.44
N GLY A 13 -13.95 9.93 5.74
CA GLY A 13 -13.78 11.00 6.71
C GLY A 13 -13.15 10.52 8.01
N GLY A 14 -12.30 11.34 8.63
CA GLY A 14 -11.74 11.07 9.95
C GLY A 14 -10.60 12.00 10.35
N HIS A 15 -10.48 12.27 11.66
CA HIS A 15 -9.42 13.12 12.24
C HIS A 15 -9.31 14.51 11.58
N GLY A 16 -10.45 15.14 11.25
CA GLY A 16 -10.48 16.47 10.60
C GLY A 16 -10.12 16.47 9.11
N ARG A 17 -10.00 15.29 8.49
CA ARG A 17 -9.75 15.12 7.05
C ARG A 17 -10.98 14.52 6.37
N ILE A 18 -11.33 15.07 5.21
CA ILE A 18 -12.28 14.47 4.25
C ILE A 18 -11.50 14.14 2.99
N GLU A 19 -11.69 12.94 2.45
CA GLU A 19 -11.04 12.51 1.23
C GLU A 19 -12.05 11.87 0.27
N THR A 20 -12.29 12.56 -0.85
CA THR A 20 -13.13 12.06 -1.95
C THR A 20 -12.23 11.47 -3.01
N ARG A 21 -12.53 10.24 -3.45
CA ARG A 21 -11.80 9.57 -4.53
C ARG A 21 -12.74 9.15 -5.63
N SER A 22 -12.46 9.61 -6.84
CA SER A 22 -13.18 9.22 -8.03
C SER A 22 -12.29 8.29 -8.88
N TYR A 23 -12.82 7.11 -9.18
CA TYR A 23 -12.19 6.08 -9.99
C TYR A 23 -12.84 6.08 -11.36
N THR A 24 -12.03 6.06 -12.41
CA THR A 24 -12.50 5.97 -13.79
C THR A 24 -11.66 4.92 -14.49
N ILE A 25 -12.29 3.97 -15.17
CA ILE A 25 -11.60 2.89 -15.88
C ILE A 25 -12.22 2.72 -17.26
N THR A 26 -11.38 2.38 -18.24
CA THR A 26 -11.80 2.15 -19.61
C THR A 26 -11.03 0.97 -20.20
N SER A 27 -11.76 0.08 -20.88
CA SER A 27 -11.19 -0.95 -21.74
C SER A 27 -11.08 -0.52 -23.20
N ASP A 28 -11.55 0.69 -23.54
CA ASP A 28 -11.36 1.29 -24.87
C ASP A 28 -9.93 1.84 -24.95
N ILE A 29 -8.99 0.93 -25.23
CA ILE A 29 -7.55 1.19 -25.21
C ILE A 29 -6.86 0.82 -26.53
N ASP A 30 -7.63 0.63 -27.60
CA ASP A 30 -7.09 0.27 -28.92
C ASP A 30 -6.21 1.37 -29.52
N TRP A 31 -6.45 2.62 -29.10
CA TRP A 31 -5.63 3.78 -29.45
C TRP A 31 -4.29 3.82 -28.71
N LEU A 32 -4.07 3.02 -27.66
CA LEU A 32 -2.86 3.08 -26.84
C LEU A 32 -1.67 2.48 -27.59
N PRO A 33 -0.61 3.25 -27.89
CA PRO A 33 0.54 2.74 -28.62
C PRO A 33 1.29 1.70 -27.78
N ASN A 34 1.83 0.68 -28.45
CA ASN A 34 2.64 -0.37 -27.82
C ASN A 34 1.93 -1.13 -26.68
N LYS A 35 0.58 -1.17 -26.66
CA LYS A 35 -0.18 -1.92 -25.64
C LYS A 35 0.25 -3.40 -25.53
N GLU A 36 0.71 -3.96 -26.64
CA GLU A 36 1.20 -5.34 -26.76
C GLU A 36 2.43 -5.62 -25.86
N GLN A 37 3.18 -4.59 -25.46
CA GLN A 37 4.32 -4.72 -24.53
C GLN A 37 3.88 -5.04 -23.10
N TRP A 38 2.61 -4.76 -22.76
CA TRP A 38 2.05 -4.94 -21.44
C TRP A 38 1.25 -6.25 -21.41
N MET A 39 1.92 -7.34 -21.04
CA MET A 39 1.29 -8.67 -20.98
C MET A 39 0.02 -8.65 -20.11
N GLY A 40 -1.10 -9.01 -20.71
CA GLY A 40 -2.39 -9.11 -20.02
C GLY A 40 -3.10 -7.77 -19.78
N LEU A 41 -2.65 -6.67 -20.38
CA LEU A 41 -3.33 -5.37 -20.34
C LEU A 41 -4.75 -5.49 -20.91
N LYS A 42 -5.74 -5.08 -20.11
CA LYS A 42 -7.16 -5.05 -20.51
C LYS A 42 -7.79 -3.67 -20.41
N SER A 43 -7.35 -2.86 -19.46
CA SER A 43 -7.91 -1.53 -19.21
C SER A 43 -6.85 -0.57 -18.69
N ILE A 44 -7.11 0.73 -18.85
CA ILE A 44 -6.40 1.79 -18.11
C ILE A 44 -7.34 2.44 -17.12
N GLY A 45 -6.82 2.81 -15.97
CA GLY A 45 -7.58 3.41 -14.88
C GLY A 45 -6.98 4.72 -14.40
N MET A 46 -7.83 5.64 -13.96
CA MET A 46 -7.46 6.89 -13.32
C MET A 46 -8.10 6.94 -11.95
N VAL A 47 -7.32 7.35 -10.96
CA VAL A 47 -7.81 7.72 -9.64
C VAL A 47 -7.52 9.18 -9.40
N GLU A 48 -8.55 9.93 -9.12
CA GLU A 48 -8.47 11.31 -8.68
C GLU A 48 -8.84 11.38 -7.21
N SER A 49 -7.97 11.99 -6.41
CA SER A 49 -8.14 12.14 -4.97
C SER A 49 -8.21 13.62 -4.63
N ILE A 50 -9.29 14.04 -3.98
CA ILE A 50 -9.42 15.37 -3.40
C ILE A 50 -9.39 15.21 -1.89
N ARG A 51 -8.39 15.80 -1.26
CA ARG A 51 -8.21 15.78 0.19
C ARG A 51 -8.42 17.18 0.74
N GLU A 52 -9.38 17.31 1.65
CA GLU A 52 -9.67 18.53 2.37
C GLU A 52 -9.23 18.41 3.83
N VAL A 53 -8.44 19.38 4.30
CA VAL A 53 -7.99 19.50 5.69
C VAL A 53 -8.04 20.97 6.07
N ASN A 54 -8.74 21.30 7.17
CA ASN A 54 -8.87 22.69 7.66
C ASN A 54 -9.34 23.70 6.60
N GLY A 55 -10.22 23.28 5.68
CA GLY A 55 -10.74 24.12 4.60
C GLY A 55 -9.82 24.27 3.38
N GLU A 56 -8.62 23.65 3.39
CA GLU A 56 -7.73 23.61 2.23
C GLU A 56 -7.91 22.29 1.48
N ALA A 57 -8.20 22.37 0.18
CA ALA A 57 -8.34 21.22 -0.71
C ALA A 57 -7.07 21.02 -1.54
N SER A 58 -6.59 19.78 -1.59
CA SER A 58 -5.50 19.33 -2.45
C SER A 58 -6.01 18.24 -3.39
N ARG A 59 -5.50 18.23 -4.64
CA ARG A 59 -5.92 17.28 -5.68
C ARG A 59 -4.72 16.50 -6.19
N GLU A 60 -4.87 15.19 -6.32
CA GLU A 60 -3.86 14.31 -6.90
C GLU A 60 -4.50 13.37 -7.91
N ARG A 61 -3.80 13.11 -9.02
CA ARG A 61 -4.24 12.19 -10.07
C ARG A 61 -3.19 11.12 -10.29
N ARG A 62 -3.64 9.87 -10.35
CA ARG A 62 -2.80 8.68 -10.56
C ARG A 62 -3.37 7.86 -11.71
N LEU A 63 -2.52 7.44 -12.62
CA LEU A 63 -2.88 6.61 -13.78
C LEU A 63 -2.33 5.19 -13.59
N TYR A 64 -3.11 4.20 -14.01
CA TYR A 64 -2.83 2.79 -13.83
C TYR A 64 -3.03 2.03 -15.13
N ILE A 65 -2.15 1.06 -15.38
CA ILE A 65 -2.30 0.03 -16.40
C ILE A 65 -2.74 -1.24 -15.66
N THR A 66 -3.77 -1.93 -16.14
CA THR A 66 -4.32 -3.08 -15.40
C THR A 66 -4.83 -4.20 -16.30
N SER A 67 -4.73 -5.42 -15.79
CA SER A 67 -5.35 -6.62 -16.35
C SER A 67 -6.81 -6.81 -15.92
N LEU A 68 -7.34 -5.91 -15.09
CA LEU A 68 -8.75 -5.86 -14.72
C LEU A 68 -9.61 -5.45 -15.92
N GLY A 69 -10.83 -5.99 -15.98
CA GLY A 69 -11.87 -5.49 -16.89
C GLY A 69 -12.38 -4.11 -16.48
N CYS A 70 -13.27 -3.54 -17.30
CA CYS A 70 -13.88 -2.23 -17.07
C CYS A 70 -14.94 -2.29 -15.96
N ASP A 71 -14.50 -2.29 -14.70
CA ASP A 71 -15.31 -2.27 -13.48
C ASP A 71 -14.64 -1.33 -12.47
N ALA A 72 -15.19 -0.12 -12.35
CA ALA A 72 -14.57 0.95 -11.56
C ALA A 72 -14.58 0.66 -10.06
N LYS A 73 -15.55 -0.13 -9.58
CA LYS A 73 -15.62 -0.53 -8.18
C LYS A 73 -14.48 -1.51 -7.84
N LYS A 74 -14.33 -2.58 -8.62
CA LYS A 74 -13.21 -3.54 -8.43
C LYS A 74 -11.86 -2.88 -8.61
N PHE A 75 -11.75 -1.97 -9.58
CA PHE A 75 -10.54 -1.17 -9.76
C PHE A 75 -10.24 -0.32 -8.51
N GLY A 76 -11.24 0.36 -7.95
CA GLY A 76 -11.10 1.10 -6.70
C GLY A 76 -10.67 0.24 -5.53
N GLU A 77 -11.29 -0.92 -5.33
CA GLU A 77 -10.90 -1.90 -4.30
C GLU A 77 -9.44 -2.36 -4.47
N ALA A 78 -9.02 -2.68 -5.69
CA ALA A 78 -7.64 -3.07 -5.98
C ALA A 78 -6.63 -1.96 -5.67
N VAL A 79 -6.93 -0.71 -6.07
CA VAL A 79 -6.08 0.45 -5.75
C VAL A 79 -6.00 0.65 -4.24
N ARG A 80 -7.13 0.58 -3.52
CA ARG A 80 -7.15 0.74 -2.05
C ARG A 80 -6.36 -0.36 -1.35
N ASN A 81 -6.48 -1.61 -1.80
CA ASN A 81 -5.70 -2.73 -1.26
C ASN A 81 -4.21 -2.58 -1.52
N HIS A 82 -3.82 -2.10 -2.71
CA HIS A 82 -2.43 -1.79 -3.03
C HIS A 82 -1.85 -0.72 -2.08
N TRP A 83 -2.59 0.38 -1.85
CA TRP A 83 -2.22 1.38 -0.84
C TRP A 83 -2.17 0.83 0.58
N GLY A 84 -2.98 -0.18 0.89
CA GLY A 84 -2.93 -0.90 2.16
C GLY A 84 -1.59 -1.59 2.40
N ILE A 85 -0.97 -2.14 1.35
CA ILE A 85 0.35 -2.78 1.42
C ILE A 85 1.42 -1.73 1.76
N GLU A 86 1.43 -0.61 1.04
CA GLU A 86 2.38 0.48 1.27
C GLU A 86 2.32 1.01 2.71
N ASN A 87 1.11 1.33 3.18
CA ASN A 87 0.92 1.85 4.53
C ASN A 87 1.19 0.81 5.63
N SER A 88 0.84 -0.46 5.40
CA SER A 88 0.93 -1.48 6.45
C SER A 88 2.29 -2.17 6.51
N VAL A 89 3.03 -2.21 5.40
CA VAL A 89 4.31 -2.92 5.29
C VAL A 89 5.44 -1.93 5.14
N HIS A 90 5.52 -1.22 4.02
CA HIS A 90 6.66 -0.36 3.68
C HIS A 90 6.86 0.74 4.73
N TRP A 91 5.84 1.53 5.02
CA TRP A 91 5.95 2.57 6.05
C TRP A 91 6.38 2.03 7.43
N VAL A 92 5.92 0.83 7.80
CA VAL A 92 6.30 0.21 9.08
C VAL A 92 7.76 -0.23 9.06
N LEU A 93 8.27 -0.74 7.94
CA LEU A 93 9.67 -1.09 7.79
C LEU A 93 10.55 0.16 7.83
N ASP A 94 10.16 1.21 7.12
CA ASP A 94 10.90 2.47 7.06
C ASP A 94 11.00 3.11 8.43
N ILE A 95 9.88 3.20 9.18
CA ILE A 95 9.85 3.91 10.46
C ILE A 95 10.21 3.01 11.65
N ALA A 96 9.58 1.84 11.77
CA ALA A 96 9.80 0.99 12.95
C ALA A 96 11.10 0.18 12.86
N PHE A 97 11.53 -0.19 11.65
CA PHE A 97 12.79 -0.92 11.42
C PHE A 97 13.92 -0.02 10.88
N ARG A 98 13.66 1.26 10.60
CA ARG A 98 14.66 2.23 10.12
C ARG A 98 15.37 1.72 8.87
N GLU A 99 14.58 1.14 7.96
CA GLU A 99 15.09 0.52 6.73
C GLU A 99 15.81 1.54 5.85
N ASP A 100 15.19 2.69 5.59
CA ASP A 100 15.78 3.80 4.81
C ASP A 100 17.08 4.34 5.40
N GLU A 101 17.21 4.32 6.73
CA GLU A 101 18.41 4.80 7.43
C GLU A 101 19.55 3.78 7.40
N SER A 102 19.30 2.55 6.94
CA SER A 102 20.27 1.47 6.92
C SER A 102 21.38 1.72 5.90
N ARG A 103 22.63 1.73 6.37
CA ARG A 103 23.83 1.94 5.52
C ARG A 103 24.43 0.64 4.99
N ILE A 104 23.76 -0.50 5.16
CA ILE A 104 24.25 -1.80 4.70
C ILE A 104 24.16 -1.85 3.18
N ARG A 105 25.30 -2.07 2.51
CA ARG A 105 25.43 -2.08 1.03
C ARG A 105 26.33 -3.20 0.50
N ALA A 106 26.85 -4.07 1.36
CA ALA A 106 27.86 -5.06 1.00
C ALA A 106 27.22 -6.40 0.59
N GLY A 107 27.59 -6.91 -0.59
CA GLY A 107 27.14 -8.21 -1.09
C GLY A 107 25.63 -8.37 -1.02
N HIS A 108 25.17 -9.53 -0.50
CA HIS A 108 23.75 -9.85 -0.30
C HIS A 108 23.17 -9.39 1.04
N ALA A 109 23.90 -8.58 1.81
CA ALA A 109 23.45 -8.14 3.13
C ALA A 109 22.15 -7.30 3.08
N PRO A 110 21.93 -6.39 2.09
CA PRO A 110 20.68 -5.64 1.99
C PRO A 110 19.46 -6.57 1.83
N GLU A 111 19.52 -7.52 0.90
CA GLU A 111 18.43 -8.44 0.57
C GLU A 111 18.14 -9.39 1.73
N ASN A 112 19.19 -9.95 2.34
CA ASN A 112 19.06 -10.83 3.50
C ASN A 112 18.42 -10.10 4.68
N LEU A 113 18.84 -8.86 4.94
CA LEU A 113 18.28 -8.08 6.04
C LEU A 113 16.83 -7.67 5.78
N ALA A 114 16.49 -7.29 4.55
CA ALA A 114 15.11 -7.02 4.17
C ALA A 114 14.21 -8.24 4.46
N ALA A 115 14.63 -9.44 4.03
CA ALA A 115 13.90 -10.68 4.31
C ALA A 115 13.69 -10.92 5.82
N LEU A 116 14.75 -10.74 6.62
CA LEU A 116 14.66 -10.88 8.08
C LEU A 116 13.71 -9.86 8.71
N ARG A 117 13.71 -8.60 8.26
CA ARG A 117 12.78 -7.56 8.72
C ARG A 117 11.33 -7.92 8.40
N HIS A 118 11.06 -8.42 7.21
CA HIS A 118 9.72 -8.89 6.84
C HIS A 118 9.25 -10.05 7.73
N ILE A 119 10.11 -11.03 8.01
CA ILE A 119 9.79 -12.14 8.93
C ILE A 119 9.47 -11.59 10.32
N ALA A 120 10.34 -10.74 10.88
CA ALA A 120 10.14 -10.14 12.20
C ALA A 120 8.84 -9.30 12.26
N LEU A 121 8.56 -8.49 11.24
CA LEU A 121 7.33 -7.70 11.18
C LEU A 121 6.07 -8.59 11.20
N ASN A 122 6.08 -9.68 10.44
CA ASN A 122 4.96 -10.61 10.38
C ASN A 122 4.70 -11.28 11.74
N LEU A 123 5.77 -11.71 12.44
CA LEU A 123 5.67 -12.27 13.79
C LEU A 123 5.09 -11.25 14.79
N LEU A 124 5.60 -10.01 14.78
CA LEU A 124 5.13 -8.94 15.68
C LEU A 124 3.67 -8.54 15.42
N LYS A 125 3.20 -8.63 14.17
CA LYS A 125 1.79 -8.41 13.80
C LYS A 125 0.88 -9.57 14.24
N LYS A 126 1.38 -10.80 14.15
CA LYS A 126 0.67 -12.01 14.58
C LYS A 126 0.48 -12.01 16.10
N ASP A 127 1.50 -11.60 16.85
CA ASP A 127 1.46 -11.49 18.31
C ASP A 127 0.24 -10.67 18.80
N LYS A 128 -0.50 -11.24 19.74
CA LYS A 128 -1.65 -10.63 20.42
C LYS A 128 -1.45 -10.52 21.94
N SER A 129 -0.38 -11.08 22.51
CA SER A 129 -0.15 -11.08 23.96
C SER A 129 0.12 -9.67 24.48
N PHE A 130 0.84 -8.86 23.69
CA PHE A 130 1.11 -7.47 24.00
C PHE A 130 0.34 -6.52 23.08
N LYS A 131 -0.37 -5.55 23.68
CA LYS A 131 -1.02 -4.45 22.97
C LYS A 131 -0.09 -3.24 22.89
N GLY A 132 0.44 -2.96 21.70
CA GLY A 132 1.26 -1.78 21.47
C GLY A 132 1.70 -1.63 20.02
N SER A 133 2.40 -0.53 19.74
CA SER A 133 2.96 -0.27 18.40
C SER A 133 4.02 -1.31 18.02
N ILE A 134 4.24 -1.53 16.72
CA ILE A 134 5.31 -2.42 16.23
C ILE A 134 6.68 -2.01 16.79
N LYS A 135 6.96 -0.71 16.87
CA LYS A 135 8.18 -0.17 17.47
C LYS A 135 8.31 -0.59 18.95
N THR A 136 7.24 -0.46 19.73
CA THR A 136 7.21 -0.84 21.15
C THR A 136 7.39 -2.34 21.32
N LYS A 137 6.66 -3.16 20.55
CA LYS A 137 6.81 -4.62 20.58
C LYS A 137 8.25 -5.04 20.25
N ARG A 138 8.83 -4.47 19.20
CA ARG A 138 10.22 -4.73 18.81
C ARG A 138 11.22 -4.37 19.92
N LEU A 139 11.01 -3.23 20.59
CA LEU A 139 11.86 -2.83 21.71
C LEU A 139 11.68 -3.76 22.91
N ASN A 140 10.45 -4.17 23.22
CA ASN A 140 10.17 -5.12 24.30
C ASN A 140 10.86 -6.46 24.03
N ALA A 141 10.74 -7.00 22.81
CA ALA A 141 11.41 -8.23 22.40
C ALA A 141 12.96 -8.12 22.42
N ALA A 142 13.51 -6.91 22.37
CA ALA A 142 14.95 -6.69 22.52
C ALA A 142 15.41 -6.62 24.00
N MET A 143 14.48 -6.34 24.93
CA MET A 143 14.79 -6.14 26.36
C MET A 143 14.32 -7.31 27.24
N ASP A 144 13.36 -8.10 26.77
CA ASP A 144 12.75 -9.21 27.48
C ASP A 144 12.85 -10.49 26.63
N VAL A 145 13.64 -11.45 27.11
CA VAL A 145 13.90 -12.72 26.43
C VAL A 145 12.66 -13.62 26.44
N GLU A 146 11.83 -13.56 27.48
CA GLU A 146 10.61 -14.38 27.57
C GLU A 146 9.60 -13.90 26.53
N TYR A 147 9.40 -12.58 26.42
CA TYR A 147 8.55 -12.01 25.38
C TYR A 147 9.12 -12.25 23.97
N LEU A 148 10.44 -12.17 23.78
CA LEU A 148 11.07 -12.53 22.50
C LEU A 148 10.75 -13.97 22.09
N GLN A 149 10.88 -14.92 23.02
CA GLN A 149 10.57 -16.33 22.77
C GLN A 149 9.10 -16.52 22.42
N GLU A 150 8.19 -15.85 23.11
CA GLU A 150 6.75 -15.88 22.79
C GLU A 150 6.50 -15.39 21.35
N VAL A 151 7.11 -14.28 20.94
CA VAL A 151 6.96 -13.74 19.58
C VAL A 151 7.55 -14.69 18.52
N VAL A 152 8.71 -15.30 18.78
CA VAL A 152 9.42 -16.14 17.80
C VAL A 152 8.78 -17.53 17.64
N PHE A 153 8.23 -18.09 18.72
CA PHE A 153 7.72 -19.46 18.74
C PHE A 153 6.18 -19.58 18.79
N SER A 154 5.44 -18.48 18.56
CA SER A 154 3.96 -18.44 18.51
C SER A 154 3.34 -18.77 17.15
#